data_AF-A0A0C2FVL8-F1
#
_entry.id   AF-A0A0C2FVL8-F1
#
_cell.length_a   1.000
_cell.length_b   1.000
_cell.length_c   1.000
_cell.angle_alpha   90.00
_cell.angle_beta   90.00
_cell.angle_gamma   90.00
#
_symmetry.space_group_name_H-M   'P 1'
#
loop_
_entity.id
_entity.type
_entity.pdbx_description
1 polymer ?
#
loop_
_entity_poly.entity_id
_entity_poly.type
_entity_poly.pdbx_seq_one_letter_code
_entity_poly.pdbx_strand_id
1 'polypeptide(L)'
;MFIFGFVRLCPYRFALEIVIARMRLLGNAGFGAVVLLGIEEGRRTCANGLPVISSSIRMLGRFEKIRNIRHPSLCAYIELVRCTLVPNAVILISEHHTSSITSLLPTRSLATEEILHITCQIVEGLAALHKEGICVGVLNSDSILLPDVGSNGSLSVRITQYAVSHVSKDGLDIHGGLPHSFSVAPEQLVNGSAPVETTFKTDVWALGIVLLEMATGVLLRDIWSLKQYMTILKCSMGRAENGSLFAPIYKALRSASSNARDLLAVGEKLTEIIEKCLSLLPSHRPTLGEILSNVCEEKVTESTYFESMECLSGRIASNACKDWVLREMAVEDAFFLWRLCGSSAEAILVKNNVITLRHPVLTNPSIVVEDLRMFGNDESRKFCVKSGVVTLPDKNVREKLMSVPSMDIFLQSFLATPDSINSYDEDLSVIVKEKDMIYQAS
;
A
#
# COMPACT_ATOMS: atom_id res chain seq x y z
N MET A 1 8.82 -25.44 -21.19
CA MET A 1 9.99 -24.98 -21.95
C MET A 1 9.64 -23.67 -22.66
N PHE A 2 9.44 -22.59 -21.90
CA PHE A 2 9.21 -21.22 -22.37
C PHE A 2 9.55 -20.29 -21.20
N ILE A 3 10.81 -20.30 -20.76
CA ILE A 3 11.38 -19.38 -19.76
C ILE A 3 12.79 -19.00 -20.22
N PHE A 4 12.98 -18.56 -21.46
CA PHE A 4 14.30 -18.05 -21.87
C PHE A 4 14.15 -16.99 -22.94
N GLY A 5 14.23 -15.74 -22.51
CA GLY A 5 14.33 -14.61 -23.40
C GLY A 5 13.96 -13.34 -22.67
N PHE A 6 14.95 -12.70 -22.02
CA PHE A 6 15.15 -11.24 -21.95
C PHE A 6 16.07 -10.89 -20.77
N VAL A 7 17.37 -11.17 -20.89
CA VAL A 7 18.41 -10.41 -20.16
C VAL A 7 19.64 -10.27 -21.06
N ARG A 8 19.69 -9.17 -21.81
CA ARG A 8 20.91 -8.36 -22.05
C ARG A 8 20.61 -7.32 -23.12
N LEU A 9 20.58 -6.06 -22.70
CA LEU A 9 21.11 -4.91 -23.44
C LEU A 9 21.16 -3.72 -22.45
N CYS A 10 22.25 -3.62 -21.68
CA CYS A 10 22.70 -2.34 -21.12
C CYS A 10 24.21 -2.41 -20.86
N PRO A 11 25.04 -1.63 -21.58
CA PRO A 11 26.49 -1.67 -21.45
C PRO A 11 26.96 -0.58 -20.48
N TYR A 12 26.76 -0.72 -19.16
CA TYR A 12 27.42 0.16 -18.18
C TYR A 12 27.72 -0.57 -16.87
N ARG A 13 29.00 -0.92 -16.67
CA ARG A 13 29.56 -1.57 -15.47
C ARG A 13 29.39 -0.72 -14.19
N PHE A 14 29.25 0.60 -14.34
CA PHE A 14 28.93 1.55 -13.25
C PHE A 14 27.43 1.61 -12.89
N ALA A 15 26.53 1.16 -13.77
CA ALA A 15 25.10 1.17 -13.49
C ALA A 15 24.68 -0.02 -12.62
N LEU A 16 25.39 -1.15 -12.68
CA LEU A 16 25.01 -2.37 -11.94
C LEU A 16 25.21 -2.23 -10.42
N GLU A 17 26.31 -1.62 -9.95
CA GLU A 17 26.53 -1.37 -8.51
C GLU A 17 25.52 -0.39 -7.92
N ILE A 18 25.09 0.61 -8.70
CA ILE A 18 24.05 1.57 -8.31
C ILE A 18 22.64 0.94 -8.33
N VAL A 19 22.39 -0.02 -9.22
CA VAL A 19 21.11 -0.73 -9.34
C VAL A 19 20.91 -1.76 -8.21
N ILE A 20 21.98 -2.43 -7.76
CA ILE A 20 21.93 -3.40 -6.65
C ILE A 20 21.72 -2.68 -5.30
N ALA A 21 22.30 -1.48 -5.15
CA ALA A 21 22.07 -0.61 -4.00
C ALA A 21 20.69 0.08 -3.98
N ARG A 22 19.67 -0.43 -4.70
CA ARG A 22 18.28 0.09 -4.71
C ARG A 22 17.19 -1.00 -4.78
N MET A 23 17.54 -2.26 -4.50
CA MET A 23 16.60 -3.38 -4.64
C MET A 23 15.75 -3.56 -3.36
N ARG A 24 14.42 -3.49 -3.48
CA ARG A 24 13.50 -3.82 -2.38
C ARG A 24 13.26 -5.32 -2.39
N LEU A 25 13.77 -6.02 -1.37
CA LEU A 25 13.52 -7.45 -1.18
C LEU A 25 12.13 -7.72 -0.63
N LEU A 26 11.56 -8.89 -0.95
CA LEU A 26 10.26 -9.32 -0.43
C LEU A 26 10.31 -9.62 1.07
N GLY A 27 11.40 -10.24 1.55
CA GLY A 27 11.50 -10.68 2.94
C GLY A 27 10.34 -11.59 3.33
N ASN A 28 9.77 -11.38 4.52
CA ASN A 28 8.59 -12.13 4.98
C ASN A 28 7.25 -11.56 4.45
N ALA A 29 7.28 -10.57 3.55
CA ALA A 29 6.07 -10.01 2.98
C ALA A 29 5.38 -11.02 2.03
N GLY A 30 4.07 -10.90 1.92
CA GLY A 30 3.29 -11.48 0.83
C GLY A 30 2.92 -10.40 -0.19
N PHE A 31 2.00 -10.77 -1.09
CA PHE A 31 1.40 -9.83 -2.04
C PHE A 31 -0.02 -9.49 -1.60
N GLY A 32 -0.35 -8.21 -1.63
CA GLY A 32 -1.70 -7.69 -1.41
C GLY A 32 -2.31 -7.23 -2.72
N ALA A 33 -3.62 -7.46 -2.88
CA ALA A 33 -4.39 -7.00 -4.02
C ALA A 33 -5.57 -6.14 -3.55
N VAL A 34 -5.74 -4.97 -4.18
CA VAL A 34 -6.91 -4.10 -3.99
C VAL A 34 -7.57 -3.90 -5.34
N VAL A 35 -8.90 -4.07 -5.40
CA VAL A 35 -9.66 -3.84 -6.63
C VAL A 35 -10.30 -2.46 -6.60
N LEU A 36 -10.04 -1.66 -7.62
CA LEU A 36 -10.65 -0.36 -7.82
C LEU A 36 -11.58 -0.43 -9.02
N LEU A 37 -12.88 -0.18 -8.79
CA LEU A 37 -13.88 -0.19 -9.84
C LEU A 37 -14.03 1.21 -10.42
N GLY A 38 -13.49 1.43 -11.63
CA GLY A 38 -13.50 2.73 -12.28
C GLY A 38 -14.89 3.20 -12.73
N ILE A 39 -15.16 4.50 -12.67
CA ILE A 39 -16.41 5.08 -13.19
C ILE A 39 -16.43 5.00 -14.71
N GLU A 40 -17.57 4.61 -15.26
CA GLU A 40 -17.83 4.68 -16.69
C GLU A 40 -18.43 6.06 -17.02
N GLU A 41 -17.64 6.96 -17.61
CA GLU A 41 -18.16 8.21 -18.17
C GLU A 41 -18.83 7.89 -19.52
N GLY A 42 -20.03 7.29 -19.46
CA GLY A 42 -20.71 6.70 -20.59
C GLY A 42 -20.68 7.57 -21.84
N ARG A 43 -20.14 7.04 -22.95
CA ARG A 43 -20.13 7.59 -24.33
C ARG A 43 -20.02 9.12 -24.43
N ARG A 44 -19.29 9.77 -23.52
CA ARG A 44 -18.98 11.20 -23.66
C ARG A 44 -17.86 11.28 -24.68
N THR A 45 -18.14 11.93 -25.79
CA THR A 45 -17.06 12.47 -26.62
C THR A 45 -16.55 13.72 -25.92
N CYS A 46 -15.23 13.90 -25.87
CA CYS A 46 -14.64 15.19 -25.52
C CYS A 46 -15.21 16.26 -26.46
N ALA A 47 -15.06 17.55 -26.14
CA ALA A 47 -15.44 18.65 -27.04
C ALA A 47 -14.88 18.47 -28.48
N ASN A 48 -13.80 17.69 -28.60
CA ASN A 48 -13.08 17.38 -29.84
C ASN A 48 -13.61 16.12 -30.57
N GLY A 49 -14.71 15.49 -30.12
CA GLY A 49 -15.28 14.29 -30.75
C GLY A 49 -14.60 12.96 -30.42
N LEU A 50 -13.47 12.97 -29.70
CA LEU A 50 -12.76 11.76 -29.28
C LEU A 50 -13.41 11.10 -28.05
N PRO A 51 -13.43 9.75 -27.95
CA PRO A 51 -13.93 9.08 -26.76
C PRO A 51 -13.11 9.50 -25.54
N VAL A 52 -13.79 9.82 -24.43
CA VAL A 52 -13.12 10.06 -23.15
C VAL A 52 -12.31 8.82 -22.77
N ILE A 53 -11.04 9.02 -22.41
CA ILE A 53 -10.14 7.96 -21.96
C ILE A 53 -10.77 7.27 -20.74
N SER A 54 -10.87 5.94 -20.76
CA SER A 54 -11.49 5.21 -19.65
C SER A 54 -10.77 5.43 -18.32
N SER A 55 -11.51 5.40 -17.21
CA SER A 55 -10.96 5.55 -15.85
C SER A 55 -9.84 4.56 -15.56
N SER A 56 -9.94 3.32 -16.06
CA SER A 56 -8.87 2.31 -15.93
C SER A 56 -7.56 2.72 -16.61
N ILE A 57 -7.61 3.37 -17.77
CA ILE A 57 -6.41 3.88 -18.46
C ILE A 57 -5.86 5.11 -17.75
N ARG A 58 -6.72 6.01 -17.27
CA ARG A 58 -6.29 7.18 -16.47
C ARG A 58 -5.58 6.75 -15.19
N MET A 59 -6.14 5.78 -14.47
CA MET A 59 -5.55 5.17 -13.28
C MET A 59 -4.19 4.53 -13.60
N LEU A 60 -4.08 3.78 -14.69
CA LEU A 60 -2.82 3.19 -15.14
C LEU A 60 -1.75 4.24 -15.43
N GLY A 61 -2.11 5.34 -16.10
CA GLY A 61 -1.17 6.44 -16.37
C GLY A 61 -0.61 7.09 -15.09
N ARG A 62 -1.43 7.24 -14.05
CA ARG A 62 -0.98 7.79 -12.75
C ARG A 62 -0.17 6.79 -11.91
N PHE A 63 -0.41 5.50 -12.09
CA PHE A 63 0.28 4.45 -11.34
C PHE A 63 1.81 4.44 -11.57
N GLU A 64 2.29 4.85 -12.75
CA GLU A 64 3.73 4.92 -13.03
C GLU A 64 4.51 5.78 -12.04
N LYS A 65 3.89 6.85 -11.50
CA LYS A 65 4.52 7.66 -10.47
C LYS A 65 4.66 6.90 -9.15
N ILE A 66 3.61 6.17 -8.75
CA ILE A 66 3.59 5.34 -7.54
C ILE A 66 4.62 4.22 -7.62
N ARG A 67 4.75 3.57 -8.77
CA ARG A 67 5.64 2.43 -8.98
C ARG A 67 7.09 2.74 -8.63
N ASN A 68 7.54 3.98 -8.89
CA ASN A 68 8.91 4.43 -8.67
C ASN A 68 9.21 4.87 -7.22
N ILE A 69 8.20 4.91 -6.34
CA ILE A 69 8.39 5.30 -4.94
C ILE A 69 9.01 4.13 -4.18
N ARG A 70 10.15 4.39 -3.55
CA ARG A 70 10.87 3.44 -2.72
C ARG A 70 11.28 4.14 -1.43
N HIS A 71 10.73 3.68 -0.32
CA HIS A 71 11.05 4.17 1.01
C HIS A 71 10.89 3.04 2.02
N PRO A 72 11.70 2.97 3.08
CA PRO A 72 11.64 1.91 4.06
C PRO A 72 10.28 1.76 4.74
N SER A 73 9.73 2.89 5.18
CA SER A 73 8.44 3.01 5.85
C SER A 73 7.25 2.96 4.90
N LEU A 74 7.44 2.62 3.62
CA LEU A 74 6.36 2.48 2.64
C LEU A 74 6.37 1.05 2.06
N CYS A 75 5.18 0.48 1.82
CA CYS A 75 5.06 -0.74 1.03
C CYS A 75 5.37 -0.45 -0.44
N ALA A 76 6.06 -1.36 -1.12
CA ALA A 76 6.30 -1.24 -2.55
C ALA A 76 5.04 -1.58 -3.35
N TYR A 77 4.70 -0.76 -4.34
CA TYR A 77 3.70 -1.07 -5.34
C TYR A 77 4.35 -1.66 -6.59
N ILE A 78 3.78 -2.78 -7.05
CA ILE A 78 4.42 -3.67 -8.02
C ILE A 78 3.82 -3.45 -9.41
N GLU A 79 2.49 -3.56 -9.50
CA GLU A 79 1.78 -3.49 -10.77
C GLU A 79 0.32 -3.07 -10.58
N LEU A 80 -0.24 -2.42 -11.61
CA LEU A 80 -1.66 -2.17 -11.76
C LEU A 80 -2.19 -2.99 -12.95
N VAL A 81 -3.00 -4.01 -12.67
CA VAL A 81 -3.53 -4.93 -13.67
C VAL A 81 -4.96 -4.53 -14.02
N ARG A 82 -5.28 -4.36 -15.30
CA ARG A 82 -6.68 -4.15 -15.72
C ARG A 82 -7.44 -5.47 -15.65
N CYS A 83 -8.64 -5.46 -15.09
CA CYS A 83 -9.52 -6.63 -15.08
C CYS A 83 -9.99 -6.95 -16.51
N THR A 84 -10.10 -8.23 -16.82
CA THR A 84 -10.66 -8.71 -18.08
C THR A 84 -12.16 -9.00 -17.97
N LEU A 85 -12.62 -9.43 -16.80
CA LEU A 85 -14.01 -9.80 -16.51
C LEU A 85 -14.87 -8.59 -16.17
N VAL A 86 -14.28 -7.58 -15.52
CA VAL A 86 -14.98 -6.38 -15.04
C VAL A 86 -14.51 -5.16 -15.82
N PRO A 87 -15.35 -4.57 -16.67
CA PRO A 87 -15.01 -3.34 -17.39
C PRO A 87 -14.61 -2.22 -16.44
N ASN A 88 -13.57 -1.46 -16.82
CA ASN A 88 -13.04 -0.33 -16.07
C ASN A 88 -12.52 -0.63 -14.65
N ALA A 89 -12.47 -1.89 -14.22
CA ALA A 89 -11.81 -2.25 -12.97
C ALA A 89 -10.30 -2.45 -13.17
N VAL A 90 -9.56 -2.12 -12.12
CA VAL A 90 -8.11 -2.36 -12.01
C VAL A 90 -7.80 -3.02 -10.68
N ILE A 91 -6.76 -3.86 -10.67
CA ILE A 91 -6.24 -4.59 -9.52
C ILE A 91 -4.87 -4.00 -9.22
N LEU A 92 -4.77 -3.34 -8.07
CA LEU A 92 -3.54 -2.76 -7.56
C LEU A 92 -2.81 -3.82 -6.73
N ILE A 93 -1.60 -4.17 -7.15
CA ILE A 93 -0.77 -5.18 -6.49
C ILE A 93 0.36 -4.49 -5.74
N SER A 94 0.50 -4.83 -4.46
CA SER A 94 1.53 -4.29 -3.58
C SER A 94 2.18 -5.37 -2.73
N GLU A 95 3.33 -5.05 -2.18
CA GLU A 95 3.86 -5.69 -0.98
C GLU A 95 2.82 -5.61 0.15
N HIS A 96 2.69 -6.68 0.94
CA HIS A 96 1.72 -6.73 2.03
C HIS A 96 2.20 -7.60 3.20
N HIS A 97 2.01 -7.10 4.41
CA HIS A 97 2.21 -7.83 5.67
C HIS A 97 0.86 -8.05 6.33
N THR A 98 0.70 -9.20 6.98
CA THR A 98 -0.58 -9.61 7.58
C THR A 98 -0.92 -8.84 8.86
N SER A 99 0.11 -8.36 9.57
CA SER A 99 -0.04 -7.66 10.83
C SER A 99 -0.08 -6.15 10.60
N SER A 100 -0.97 -5.46 11.31
CA SER A 100 -1.12 -4.00 11.32
C SER A 100 -1.27 -3.46 12.74
N ILE A 101 -1.22 -2.14 12.91
CA ILE A 101 -1.51 -1.50 14.20
C ILE A 101 -2.90 -1.92 14.72
N THR A 102 -3.90 -2.01 13.84
CA THR A 102 -5.24 -2.51 14.20
C THR A 102 -5.19 -3.89 14.85
N SER A 103 -4.40 -4.82 14.31
CA SER A 103 -4.26 -6.17 14.89
C SER A 103 -3.42 -6.19 16.17
N LEU A 104 -2.54 -5.20 16.36
CA LEU A 104 -1.60 -5.17 17.47
C LEU A 104 -2.23 -4.65 18.76
N LEU A 105 -2.97 -3.53 18.70
CA LEU A 105 -3.50 -2.83 19.89
C LEU A 105 -4.38 -3.71 20.80
N PRO A 106 -5.20 -4.66 20.29
CA PRO A 106 -5.95 -5.58 21.13
C PRO A 106 -5.09 -6.64 21.84
N THR A 107 -3.93 -6.98 21.27
CA THR A 107 -3.07 -8.09 21.75
C THR A 107 -2.04 -7.62 22.76
N ARG A 108 -1.51 -6.42 22.56
CA ARG A 108 -0.57 -5.78 23.48
C ARG A 108 -0.74 -4.29 23.41
N SER A 109 -0.35 -3.63 24.47
CA SER A 109 -0.24 -2.19 24.45
C SER A 109 1.19 -1.73 24.23
N LEU A 110 1.30 -0.51 23.72
CA LEU A 110 2.55 0.11 23.34
C LEU A 110 3.04 1.03 24.46
N ALA A 111 4.33 1.00 24.74
CA ALA A 111 4.99 2.01 25.56
C ALA A 111 5.15 3.32 24.77
N THR A 112 5.30 4.44 25.46
CA THR A 112 5.42 5.76 24.84
C THR A 112 6.58 5.83 23.86
N GLU A 113 7.72 5.25 24.22
CA GLU A 113 8.92 5.18 23.40
C GLU A 113 8.69 4.39 22.11
N GLU A 114 7.91 3.31 22.18
CA GLU A 114 7.53 2.52 21.01
C GLU A 114 6.60 3.32 20.09
N ILE A 115 5.62 4.05 20.66
CA ILE A 115 4.73 4.91 19.89
C ILE A 115 5.53 6.01 19.19
N LEU A 116 6.46 6.67 19.88
CA LEU A 116 7.32 7.69 19.30
C LEU A 116 8.21 7.11 18.19
N HIS A 117 8.78 5.92 18.38
CA HIS A 117 9.57 5.25 17.35
C HIS A 117 8.75 4.91 16.09
N ILE A 118 7.53 4.39 16.26
CA ILE A 118 6.59 4.17 15.17
C ILE A 118 6.22 5.50 14.50
N THR A 119 6.02 6.56 15.29
CA THR A 119 5.69 7.89 14.79
C THR A 119 6.80 8.45 13.90
N CYS A 120 8.08 8.37 14.30
CA CYS A 120 9.21 8.78 13.45
C CYS A 120 9.12 8.10 12.07
N GLN A 121 8.98 6.77 12.04
CA GLN A 121 8.93 6.00 10.78
C GLN A 121 7.73 6.38 9.91
N ILE A 122 6.53 6.57 10.49
CA ILE A 122 5.33 7.00 9.75
C ILE A 122 5.58 8.38 9.15
N VAL A 123 6.09 9.33 9.95
CA VAL A 123 6.30 10.71 9.52
C VAL A 123 7.37 10.80 8.42
N GLU A 124 8.44 9.99 8.49
CA GLU A 124 9.42 9.86 7.41
C GLU A 124 8.78 9.36 6.12
N GLY A 125 7.95 8.31 6.19
CA GLY A 125 7.21 7.79 5.05
C GLY A 125 6.25 8.81 4.45
N LEU A 126 5.51 9.54 5.29
CA LEU A 126 4.64 10.63 4.84
C LEU A 126 5.44 11.77 4.19
N ALA A 127 6.58 12.15 4.76
CA ALA A 127 7.43 13.21 4.23
C ALA A 127 7.97 12.84 2.84
N ALA A 128 8.35 11.58 2.64
CA ALA A 128 8.76 11.06 1.33
C ALA A 128 7.62 11.17 0.29
N LEU A 129 6.38 10.85 0.67
CA LEU A 129 5.21 10.99 -0.21
C LEU A 129 4.86 12.44 -0.52
N HIS A 130 4.85 13.32 0.49
CA HIS A 130 4.53 14.74 0.34
C HIS A 130 5.57 15.45 -0.54
N LYS A 131 6.85 15.05 -0.46
CA LYS A 131 7.91 15.53 -1.36
C LYS A 131 7.63 15.19 -2.83
N GLU A 132 7.06 14.02 -3.09
CA GLU A 132 6.60 13.62 -4.42
C GLU A 132 5.25 14.23 -4.79
N GLY A 133 4.64 15.07 -3.94
CA GLY A 133 3.33 15.68 -4.21
C GLY A 133 2.17 14.68 -4.14
N ILE A 134 2.30 13.65 -3.29
CA ILE A 134 1.29 12.59 -3.12
C ILE A 134 0.74 12.65 -1.69
N CYS A 135 -0.57 12.77 -1.56
CA CYS A 135 -1.27 12.57 -0.31
C CYS A 135 -1.59 11.07 -0.12
N VAL A 136 -1.58 10.59 1.12
CA VAL A 136 -2.01 9.22 1.41
C VAL A 136 -3.53 9.10 1.22
N GLY A 137 -4.27 10.07 1.74
CA GLY A 137 -5.72 10.18 1.61
C GLY A 137 -6.53 9.20 2.45
N VAL A 138 -5.99 8.02 2.76
CA VAL A 138 -6.62 6.98 3.60
C VAL A 138 -5.63 6.46 4.66
N LEU A 139 -5.04 7.37 5.44
CA LEU A 139 -4.18 6.98 6.57
C LEU A 139 -5.04 6.59 7.79
N ASN A 140 -4.85 5.38 8.30
CA ASN A 140 -5.50 4.84 9.49
C ASN A 140 -4.67 3.66 10.07
N SER A 141 -5.12 3.08 11.18
CA SER A 141 -4.43 1.95 11.83
C SER A 141 -4.32 0.69 10.96
N ASP A 142 -5.21 0.48 9.98
CA ASP A 142 -5.13 -0.63 9.01
C ASP A 142 -4.08 -0.37 7.92
N SER A 143 -3.79 0.90 7.64
CA SER A 143 -2.82 1.31 6.63
C SER A 143 -1.37 1.23 7.12
N ILE A 144 -1.15 1.00 8.42
CA ILE A 144 0.20 0.90 9.02
C ILE A 144 0.46 -0.56 9.33
N LEU A 145 1.23 -1.19 8.44
CA LEU A 145 1.58 -2.59 8.52
C LEU A 145 2.85 -2.77 9.36
N LEU A 146 2.94 -3.92 10.01
CA LEU A 146 4.04 -4.34 10.85
C LEU A 146 4.75 -5.50 10.15
N PRO A 147 5.90 -5.26 9.51
CA PRO A 147 6.82 -6.33 9.16
C PRO A 147 7.20 -7.12 10.42
N ASP A 148 7.48 -8.41 10.27
CA ASP A 148 7.89 -9.25 11.39
C ASP A 148 8.99 -8.59 12.24
N VAL A 149 8.91 -8.79 13.56
CA VAL A 149 9.81 -8.19 14.53
C VAL A 149 11.24 -8.60 14.18
N GLY A 150 12.08 -7.61 13.87
CA GLY A 150 13.50 -7.86 13.61
C GLY A 150 14.19 -8.45 14.84
N SER A 151 15.37 -9.05 14.63
CA SER A 151 16.22 -9.66 15.66
C SER A 151 16.49 -8.76 16.88
N ASN A 152 16.30 -7.45 16.73
CA ASN A 152 16.61 -6.42 17.71
C ASN A 152 15.40 -6.07 18.60
N GLY A 153 14.23 -6.67 18.38
CA GLY A 153 13.02 -6.42 19.17
C GLY A 153 12.30 -5.09 18.89
N SER A 154 12.86 -4.19 18.08
CA SER A 154 12.20 -2.94 17.69
C SER A 154 11.14 -3.15 16.61
N LEU A 155 9.99 -2.46 16.75
CA LEU A 155 8.93 -2.47 15.76
C LEU A 155 9.29 -1.58 14.57
N SER A 156 9.37 -2.18 13.38
CA SER A 156 9.35 -1.44 12.12
C SER A 156 7.93 -1.30 11.60
N VAL A 157 7.66 -0.27 10.81
CA VAL A 157 6.35 -0.06 10.19
C VAL A 157 6.44 0.26 8.70
N ARG A 158 5.39 -0.07 7.96
CA ARG A 158 5.24 0.25 6.53
C ARG A 158 3.84 0.76 6.23
N ILE A 159 3.75 1.93 5.61
CA ILE A 159 2.49 2.52 5.17
C ILE A 159 2.06 1.85 3.85
N THR A 160 0.82 1.41 3.80
CA THR A 160 0.14 0.89 2.60
C THR A 160 -1.01 1.81 2.21
N GLN A 161 -1.75 1.45 1.16
CA GLN A 161 -2.95 2.15 0.64
C GLN A 161 -2.73 3.58 0.11
N TYR A 162 -1.53 4.17 0.24
CA TYR A 162 -1.21 5.52 -0.22
C TYR A 162 -1.34 5.74 -1.74
N ALA A 163 -1.35 4.67 -2.54
CA ALA A 163 -1.54 4.79 -3.98
C ALA A 163 -3.00 5.05 -4.37
N VAL A 164 -3.97 4.69 -3.53
CA VAL A 164 -5.40 4.67 -3.91
C VAL A 164 -5.89 6.08 -4.23
N SER A 165 -5.61 7.07 -3.36
CA SER A 165 -5.96 8.48 -3.60
C SER A 165 -5.34 8.99 -4.90
N HIS A 166 -4.02 8.86 -5.07
CA HIS A 166 -3.33 9.37 -6.25
C HIS A 166 -3.80 8.73 -7.56
N VAL A 167 -3.89 7.40 -7.60
CA VAL A 167 -4.29 6.65 -8.80
C VAL A 167 -5.73 7.00 -9.20
N SER A 168 -6.64 7.08 -8.22
CA SER A 168 -8.07 7.36 -8.45
C SER A 168 -8.43 8.84 -8.53
N LYS A 169 -7.47 9.76 -8.43
CA LYS A 169 -7.69 11.21 -8.35
C LYS A 169 -8.65 11.56 -7.21
N ASP A 170 -8.26 11.19 -5.99
CA ASP A 170 -9.04 11.37 -4.76
C ASP A 170 -10.46 10.77 -4.83
N GLY A 171 -10.55 9.61 -5.48
CA GLY A 171 -11.80 8.88 -5.60
C GLY A 171 -12.66 9.30 -6.80
N LEU A 172 -12.30 10.33 -7.55
CA LEU A 172 -13.07 10.82 -8.69
C LEU A 172 -13.20 9.81 -9.83
N ASP A 173 -12.19 8.96 -10.03
CA ASP A 173 -12.18 7.96 -11.09
C ASP A 173 -12.78 6.61 -10.67
N ILE A 174 -13.23 6.45 -9.41
CA ILE A 174 -13.75 5.16 -8.89
C ILE A 174 -15.18 5.27 -8.34
N HIS A 175 -15.97 4.21 -8.51
CA HIS A 175 -17.32 4.15 -7.98
C HIS A 175 -17.32 4.19 -6.45
N GLY A 176 -18.12 5.09 -5.88
CA GLY A 176 -18.25 5.25 -4.43
C GLY A 176 -17.22 6.20 -3.79
N GLY A 177 -16.24 6.70 -4.57
CA GLY A 177 -15.20 7.59 -4.07
C GLY A 177 -14.21 6.91 -3.12
N LEU A 178 -13.39 7.71 -2.43
CA LEU A 178 -12.54 7.20 -1.36
C LEU A 178 -13.39 6.75 -0.16
N PRO A 179 -12.98 5.69 0.55
CA PRO A 179 -13.70 5.22 1.72
C PRO A 179 -13.67 6.27 2.84
N HIS A 180 -14.83 6.57 3.40
CA HIS A 180 -14.92 7.39 4.61
C HIS A 180 -14.40 6.57 5.80
N SER A 181 -13.39 7.09 6.51
CA SER A 181 -12.77 6.43 7.66
C SER A 181 -12.96 7.23 8.95
N PHE A 182 -12.57 6.63 10.08
CA PHE A 182 -12.52 7.31 11.38
C PHE A 182 -11.40 8.37 11.46
N SER A 183 -10.55 8.45 10.43
CA SER A 183 -9.45 9.42 10.34
C SER A 183 -9.79 10.62 9.44
N VAL A 184 -11.07 10.82 9.09
CA VAL A 184 -11.50 11.96 8.28
C VAL A 184 -11.23 13.28 9.00
N ALA A 185 -10.67 14.26 8.29
CA ALA A 185 -10.41 15.58 8.84
C ALA A 185 -11.67 16.46 8.85
N PRO A 186 -11.82 17.41 9.79
CA PRO A 186 -13.03 18.22 9.91
C PRO A 186 -13.33 19.06 8.67
N GLU A 187 -12.31 19.59 7.99
CA GLU A 187 -12.47 20.36 6.75
C GLU A 187 -13.06 19.53 5.59
N GLN A 188 -12.82 18.21 5.59
CA GLN A 188 -13.38 17.30 4.60
C GLN A 188 -14.88 17.08 4.80
N LEU A 189 -15.43 17.45 5.97
CA LEU A 189 -16.86 17.37 6.26
C LEU A 189 -17.64 18.64 5.91
N VAL A 190 -16.95 19.77 5.74
CA VAL A 190 -17.56 21.08 5.47
C VAL A 190 -17.89 21.23 3.97
N ASN A 191 -17.09 20.60 3.11
CA ASN A 191 -17.32 20.59 1.67
C ASN A 191 -18.45 19.60 1.32
N GLY A 192 -19.70 20.08 1.34
CA GLY A 192 -20.91 19.26 1.15
C GLY A 192 -20.87 18.24 0.00
N SER A 193 -21.07 18.68 -1.26
CA SER A 193 -21.24 17.81 -2.44
C SER A 193 -20.01 17.69 -3.33
N ALA A 194 -18.92 18.39 -2.98
CA ALA A 194 -17.66 18.33 -3.71
C ALA A 194 -16.87 17.08 -3.28
N PRO A 195 -15.98 16.56 -4.14
CA PRO A 195 -15.09 15.46 -3.75
C PRO A 195 -14.30 15.85 -2.51
N VAL A 196 -14.10 14.89 -1.61
CA VAL A 196 -13.22 15.05 -0.45
C VAL A 196 -11.80 15.23 -0.97
N GLU A 197 -11.37 16.48 -1.13
CA GLU A 197 -9.98 16.76 -1.51
C GLU A 197 -9.07 16.36 -0.37
N THR A 198 -8.09 15.51 -0.69
CA THR A 198 -7.05 15.12 0.26
C THR A 198 -5.94 16.17 0.18
N THR A 199 -5.36 16.51 1.33
CA THR A 199 -4.25 17.47 1.41
C THR A 199 -3.17 16.93 2.34
N PHE A 200 -1.98 17.50 2.29
CA PHE A 200 -0.93 17.14 3.25
C PHE A 200 -1.36 17.35 4.70
N LYS A 201 -2.25 18.32 4.96
CA LYS A 201 -2.77 18.59 6.31
C LYS A 201 -3.87 17.60 6.73
N THR A 202 -4.60 16.99 5.79
CA THR A 202 -5.53 15.90 6.13
C THR A 202 -4.77 14.65 6.56
N ASP A 203 -3.60 14.38 5.96
CA ASP A 203 -2.73 13.28 6.39
C ASP A 203 -2.19 13.50 7.82
N VAL A 204 -1.83 14.74 8.18
CA VAL A 204 -1.40 15.09 9.56
C VAL A 204 -2.53 14.91 10.57
N TRP A 205 -3.77 15.25 10.22
CA TRP A 205 -4.93 14.97 11.07
C TRP A 205 -5.12 13.46 11.27
N ALA A 206 -5.06 12.71 10.17
CA ALA A 206 -5.21 11.26 10.20
C ALA A 206 -4.13 10.59 11.05
N LEU A 207 -2.89 11.09 11.01
CA LEU A 207 -1.81 10.69 11.92
C LEU A 207 -2.22 10.93 13.38
N GLY A 208 -2.77 12.11 13.71
CA GLY A 208 -3.25 12.40 15.06
C GLY A 208 -4.28 11.40 15.59
N ILE A 209 -5.19 10.91 14.73
CA ILE A 209 -6.15 9.86 15.10
C ILE A 209 -5.45 8.53 15.35
N VAL A 210 -4.51 8.12 14.49
CA VAL A 210 -3.72 6.90 14.71
C VAL A 210 -2.93 6.97 16.02
N LEU A 211 -2.28 8.11 16.29
CA LEU A 211 -1.54 8.32 17.54
C LEU A 211 -2.45 8.24 18.76
N LEU A 212 -3.67 8.79 18.67
CA LEU A 212 -4.68 8.68 19.72
C LEU A 212 -5.08 7.21 19.95
N GLU A 213 -5.31 6.44 18.89
CA GLU A 213 -5.64 5.00 19.00
C GLU A 213 -4.48 4.22 19.63
N MET A 214 -3.23 4.48 19.22
CA MET A 214 -2.05 3.83 19.78
C MET A 214 -1.82 4.19 21.26
N ALA A 215 -1.97 5.46 21.63
CA ALA A 215 -1.79 5.93 23.00
C ALA A 215 -2.88 5.41 23.93
N THR A 216 -4.12 5.35 23.46
CA THR A 216 -5.24 4.86 24.27
C THR A 216 -5.36 3.35 24.27
N GLY A 217 -4.76 2.69 23.28
CA GLY A 217 -4.87 1.24 23.06
C GLY A 217 -6.24 0.81 22.54
N VAL A 218 -7.08 1.75 22.09
CA VAL A 218 -8.45 1.47 21.66
C VAL A 218 -8.71 2.04 20.29
N LEU A 219 -9.24 1.19 19.41
CA LEU A 219 -9.67 1.57 18.08
C LEU A 219 -11.02 2.28 18.13
N LEU A 220 -11.14 3.42 17.45
CA LEU A 220 -12.37 4.21 17.44
C LEU A 220 -13.54 3.42 16.85
N ARG A 221 -13.24 2.55 15.88
CA ARG A 221 -14.20 1.70 15.17
C ARG A 221 -14.84 0.63 16.05
N ASP A 222 -14.21 0.27 17.16
CA ASP A 222 -14.72 -0.73 18.10
C ASP A 222 -15.70 -0.11 19.11
N ILE A 223 -15.61 1.20 19.30
CA ILE A 223 -16.47 1.96 20.23
C ILE A 223 -17.67 2.55 19.50
N TRP A 224 -17.46 3.08 18.29
CA TRP A 224 -18.48 3.84 17.58
C TRP A 224 -18.68 3.33 16.16
N SER A 225 -19.94 3.38 15.70
CA SER A 225 -20.22 3.36 14.26
C SER A 225 -19.71 4.65 13.59
N LEU A 226 -19.43 4.58 12.30
CA LEU A 226 -18.95 5.74 11.54
C LEU A 226 -19.92 6.94 11.66
N LYS A 227 -21.24 6.69 11.60
CA LYS A 227 -22.26 7.74 11.76
C LYS A 227 -22.20 8.42 13.13
N GLN A 228 -21.98 7.65 14.20
CA GLN A 228 -21.80 8.20 15.54
C GLN A 228 -20.52 9.04 15.62
N TYR A 229 -19.40 8.52 15.11
CA TYR A 229 -18.13 9.25 15.10
C TYR A 229 -18.25 10.58 14.34
N MET A 230 -18.88 10.60 13.16
CA MET A 230 -19.12 11.84 12.41
C MET A 230 -19.95 12.86 13.21
N THR A 231 -20.90 12.38 14.00
CA THR A 231 -21.71 13.24 14.87
C THR A 231 -20.89 13.80 16.04
N ILE A 232 -20.02 12.96 16.63
CA ILE A 232 -19.07 13.38 17.67
C ILE A 232 -18.12 14.43 17.11
N LEU A 233 -17.50 14.17 15.96
CA LEU A 233 -16.57 15.11 15.33
C LEU A 233 -17.23 16.48 15.06
N LYS A 234 -18.43 16.49 14.47
CA LYS A 234 -19.21 17.73 14.26
C LYS A 234 -19.53 18.45 15.58
N CYS A 235 -19.92 17.70 16.61
CA CYS A 235 -20.18 18.25 17.94
C CYS A 235 -18.91 18.80 18.62
N SER A 236 -17.76 18.18 18.39
CA SER A 236 -16.46 18.59 18.92
C SER A 236 -15.98 19.88 18.27
N MET A 237 -16.30 20.12 16.98
CA MET A 237 -15.96 21.38 16.30
C MET A 237 -16.49 22.63 17.02
N GLY A 238 -17.68 22.56 17.61
CA GLY A 238 -18.24 23.66 18.42
C GLY A 238 -17.71 23.74 19.86
N ARG A 239 -16.91 22.77 20.29
CA ARG A 239 -16.34 22.63 21.65
C ARG A 239 -14.81 22.56 21.62
N ALA A 240 -14.19 23.09 20.58
CA ALA A 240 -12.74 23.10 20.44
C ALA A 240 -12.11 23.87 21.61
N GLU A 241 -11.10 23.28 22.25
CA GLU A 241 -10.32 23.90 23.32
C GLU A 241 -8.97 24.30 22.74
N ASN A 242 -8.56 25.56 22.91
CA ASN A 242 -7.32 26.11 22.31
C ASN A 242 -7.19 25.87 20.79
N GLY A 243 -8.31 25.72 20.07
CA GLY A 243 -8.32 25.41 18.64
C GLY A 243 -8.05 23.94 18.30
N SER A 244 -7.87 23.06 19.29
CA SER A 244 -7.75 21.62 19.13
C SER A 244 -9.07 20.90 19.40
N LEU A 245 -9.30 19.81 18.67
CA LEU A 245 -10.43 18.90 18.86
C LEU A 245 -10.05 17.69 19.73
N PHE A 246 -8.80 17.60 20.18
CA PHE A 246 -8.31 16.50 21.00
C PHE A 246 -9.10 16.33 22.30
N ALA A 247 -9.20 17.36 23.14
CA ALA A 247 -9.88 17.30 24.43
C ALA A 247 -11.35 16.81 24.34
N PRO A 248 -12.23 17.38 23.48
CA PRO A 248 -13.61 16.89 23.38
C PRO A 248 -13.70 15.47 22.80
N ILE A 249 -12.84 15.10 21.85
CA ILE A 249 -12.81 13.73 21.29
C ILE A 249 -12.35 12.73 22.36
N TYR A 250 -11.28 13.04 23.10
CA TYR A 250 -10.75 12.20 24.16
C TYR A 250 -11.74 12.03 25.31
N LYS A 251 -12.43 13.10 25.71
CA LYS A 251 -13.50 13.03 26.72
C LYS A 251 -14.64 12.11 26.27
N ALA A 252 -15.07 12.23 25.01
CA ALA A 252 -16.08 11.33 24.45
C ALA A 252 -15.59 9.88 24.46
N LEU A 253 -14.33 9.64 24.09
CA LEU A 253 -13.70 8.32 24.08
C LEU A 253 -13.70 7.68 25.48
N ARG A 254 -13.25 8.43 26.49
CA ARG A 254 -13.22 8.00 27.90
C ARG A 254 -14.59 7.73 28.48
N SER A 255 -15.62 8.47 28.04
CA SER A 255 -17.00 8.22 28.45
C SER A 255 -17.58 6.95 27.82
N ALA A 256 -17.08 6.55 26.65
CA ALA A 256 -17.62 5.42 25.88
C ALA A 256 -16.84 4.12 26.09
N SER A 257 -15.58 4.18 26.55
CA SER A 257 -14.74 3.01 26.79
C SER A 257 -14.03 3.07 28.14
N SER A 258 -14.32 2.11 29.01
CA SER A 258 -13.60 1.89 30.27
C SER A 258 -12.18 1.33 30.06
N ASN A 259 -11.90 0.78 28.88
CA ASN A 259 -10.63 0.11 28.57
C ASN A 259 -9.58 1.07 28.01
N ALA A 260 -9.99 2.29 27.61
CA ALA A 260 -9.06 3.31 27.14
C ALA A 260 -8.04 3.64 28.22
N ARG A 261 -6.76 3.66 27.88
CA ARG A 261 -5.69 4.09 28.81
C ARG A 261 -5.79 5.57 29.11
N ASP A 262 -5.32 5.94 30.30
CA ASP A 262 -5.17 7.34 30.65
C ASP A 262 -3.97 7.93 29.92
N LEU A 263 -4.18 9.02 29.18
CA LEU A 263 -3.12 9.70 28.43
C LEU A 263 -2.10 10.36 29.36
N LEU A 264 -2.47 10.66 30.61
CA LEU A 264 -1.53 11.12 31.64
C LEU A 264 -0.41 10.10 31.88
N ALA A 265 -0.66 8.80 31.65
CA ALA A 265 0.34 7.75 31.80
C ALA A 265 1.25 7.58 30.56
N VAL A 266 0.89 8.19 29.42
CA VAL A 266 1.59 8.03 28.12
C VAL A 266 2.57 9.20 27.86
N GLY A 267 2.62 10.20 28.73
CA GLY A 267 3.62 11.27 28.70
C GLY A 267 3.18 12.54 27.96
N GLU A 268 3.68 13.67 28.44
CA GLU A 268 3.30 15.02 27.96
C GLU A 268 3.69 15.24 26.51
N LYS A 269 4.89 14.81 26.11
CA LYS A 269 5.44 14.97 24.76
C LYS A 269 4.53 14.38 23.68
N LEU A 270 4.04 13.15 23.87
CA LEU A 270 3.13 12.50 22.92
C LEU A 270 1.77 13.19 22.89
N THR A 271 1.26 13.58 24.06
CA THR A 271 -0.04 14.27 24.17
C THR A 271 -0.02 15.60 23.42
N GLU A 272 1.06 16.38 23.53
CA GLU A 272 1.24 17.63 22.82
C GLU A 272 1.25 17.44 21.29
N ILE A 273 1.90 16.38 20.80
CA ILE A 273 1.92 16.04 19.36
C ILE A 273 0.51 15.70 18.87
N ILE A 274 -0.23 14.87 19.63
CA ILE A 274 -1.61 14.50 19.29
C ILE A 274 -2.50 15.74 19.26
N GLU A 275 -2.41 16.60 20.28
CA GLU A 275 -3.20 17.81 20.40
C GLU A 275 -2.96 18.77 19.22
N LYS A 276 -1.69 18.97 18.83
CA LYS A 276 -1.30 19.78 17.68
C LYS A 276 -1.80 19.18 16.36
N CYS A 277 -1.70 17.86 16.17
CA CYS A 277 -2.19 17.18 14.96
C CYS A 277 -3.72 17.29 14.81
N LEU A 278 -4.45 17.23 15.92
CA LEU A 278 -5.92 17.33 15.97
C LEU A 278 -6.43 18.78 16.04
N SER A 279 -5.67 19.74 15.50
CA SER A 279 -6.11 21.14 15.35
C SER A 279 -7.26 21.25 14.33
N LEU A 280 -8.27 22.05 14.69
CA LEU A 280 -9.46 22.29 13.84
C LEU A 280 -9.06 22.93 12.50
N LEU A 281 -8.22 23.96 12.53
CA LEU A 281 -7.74 24.64 11.33
C LEU A 281 -6.52 23.91 10.75
N PRO A 282 -6.52 23.55 9.45
CA PRO A 282 -5.38 22.88 8.82
C PRO A 282 -4.06 23.65 8.91
N SER A 283 -4.12 24.98 8.93
CA SER A 283 -2.95 25.87 9.06
C SER A 283 -2.26 25.77 10.42
N HIS A 284 -2.97 25.41 11.49
CA HIS A 284 -2.41 25.28 12.84
C HIS A 284 -1.79 23.92 13.11
N ARG A 285 -2.09 22.91 12.27
CA ARG A 285 -1.44 21.61 12.38
C ARG A 285 0.05 21.77 12.06
N PRO A 286 0.95 21.01 12.71
CA PRO A 286 2.37 21.12 12.45
C PRO A 286 2.73 20.63 11.04
N THR A 287 3.92 20.96 10.57
CA THR A 287 4.51 20.30 9.40
C THR A 287 5.15 18.98 9.80
N LEU A 288 5.31 18.04 8.85
CA LEU A 288 5.98 16.76 9.15
C LEU A 288 7.43 16.98 9.65
N GLY A 289 8.11 18.02 9.17
CA GLY A 289 9.44 18.40 9.65
C GLY A 289 9.45 18.83 11.12
N GLU A 290 8.46 19.60 11.57
CA GLU A 290 8.28 19.98 12.98
C GLU A 290 7.97 18.76 13.86
N ILE A 291 7.19 17.80 13.35
CA ILE A 291 6.93 16.56 14.09
C ILE A 291 8.23 15.74 14.22
N LEU A 292 9.02 15.59 13.15
CA LEU A 292 10.30 14.86 13.21
C LEU A 292 11.28 15.48 14.20
N SER A 293 11.42 16.81 14.22
CA SER A 293 12.31 17.48 15.17
C SER A 293 11.89 17.28 16.62
N ASN A 294 10.58 17.11 16.87
CA ASN A 294 10.08 16.87 18.21
C ASN A 294 10.21 15.39 18.61
N VAL A 295 10.02 14.45 17.69
CA VAL A 295 9.96 13.01 18.01
C VAL A 295 11.35 12.37 18.01
N CYS A 296 12.21 12.69 17.05
CA CYS A 296 13.47 11.97 16.82
C CYS A 296 14.65 12.71 17.49
N GLU A 297 15.08 12.25 18.67
CA GLU A 297 16.35 12.66 19.29
C GLU A 297 17.49 11.87 18.62
N GLU A 298 18.38 12.60 17.91
CA GLU A 298 19.59 12.16 17.19
C GLU A 298 19.56 10.86 16.37
N LYS A 299 19.67 11.06 15.04
CA LYS A 299 20.08 10.15 13.96
C LYS A 299 20.23 8.67 14.36
N VAL A 300 19.20 7.90 14.03
CA VAL A 300 19.41 6.53 13.56
C VAL A 300 20.42 6.65 12.43
N THR A 301 21.62 6.13 12.67
CA THR A 301 22.65 5.89 11.65
C THR A 301 21.95 5.33 10.42
N GLU A 302 22.33 5.78 9.22
CA GLU A 302 21.97 5.10 7.98
C GLU A 302 22.35 3.63 8.14
N SER A 303 21.42 2.81 8.63
CA SER A 303 21.54 1.37 8.62
C SER A 303 21.61 1.07 7.15
N THR A 304 22.76 0.65 6.69
CA THR A 304 23.04 0.22 5.32
C THR A 304 21.83 -0.53 4.79
N TYR A 305 21.00 0.22 4.05
CA TYR A 305 19.64 -0.16 3.68
C TYR A 305 19.62 -1.25 2.61
N PHE A 306 20.80 -1.51 2.08
CA PHE A 306 21.11 -2.50 1.09
C PHE A 306 22.04 -3.48 1.76
N GLU A 307 21.56 -4.72 1.89
CA GLU A 307 22.42 -5.81 2.31
C GLU A 307 23.53 -5.97 1.27
N SER A 308 24.77 -5.90 1.74
CA SER A 308 25.94 -6.22 0.93
C SER A 308 25.81 -7.66 0.42
N MET A 309 26.19 -7.92 -0.83
CA MET A 309 26.09 -9.25 -1.47
C MET A 309 26.74 -10.38 -0.65
N GLU A 310 27.75 -10.05 0.16
CA GLU A 310 28.41 -10.99 1.08
C GLU A 310 27.46 -11.53 2.16
N CYS A 311 26.55 -10.69 2.68
CA CYS A 311 25.56 -11.10 3.69
C CYS A 311 24.51 -12.07 3.09
N LEU A 312 24.10 -11.82 1.84
CA LEU A 312 23.20 -12.69 1.08
C LEU A 312 23.83 -14.07 0.85
N SER A 313 25.11 -14.11 0.46
CA SER A 313 25.83 -15.37 0.21
C SER A 313 25.93 -16.26 1.46
N GLY A 314 26.11 -15.68 2.64
CA GLY A 314 26.18 -16.41 3.91
C GLY A 314 24.86 -17.06 4.33
N ARG A 315 23.72 -16.44 4.03
CA ARG A 315 22.38 -16.97 4.37
C ARG A 315 21.89 -18.06 3.42
N ILE A 316 22.29 -17.96 2.15
CA ILE A 316 22.05 -19.01 1.14
C ILE A 316 22.69 -20.33 1.57
N ALA A 317 23.89 -20.26 2.18
CA ALA A 317 24.60 -21.44 2.67
C ALA A 317 24.01 -22.03 3.97
N SER A 318 23.22 -21.27 4.74
CA SER A 318 22.73 -21.70 6.07
C SER A 318 21.30 -22.24 6.10
N ASN A 319 20.53 -22.10 5.02
CA ASN A 319 19.09 -22.44 5.02
C ASN A 319 18.77 -23.76 4.33
N ALA A 320 18.34 -24.75 5.12
CA ALA A 320 17.94 -26.09 4.67
C ALA A 320 16.57 -26.14 3.94
N CYS A 321 15.80 -25.05 3.91
CA CYS A 321 14.47 -24.99 3.28
C CYS A 321 14.47 -23.96 2.16
N LYS A 322 14.07 -24.30 0.93
CA LYS A 322 14.04 -23.38 -0.24
C LYS A 322 13.03 -22.22 -0.12
N ASP A 323 12.44 -22.02 1.06
CA ASP A 323 11.52 -20.92 1.36
C ASP A 323 12.21 -19.54 1.38
N TRP A 324 13.53 -19.52 1.57
CA TRP A 324 14.35 -18.30 1.53
C TRP A 324 14.36 -17.64 0.14
N VAL A 325 14.16 -18.42 -0.93
CA VAL A 325 14.30 -17.96 -2.31
C VAL A 325 13.43 -16.75 -2.59
N LEU A 326 12.13 -16.80 -2.27
CA LEU A 326 11.24 -15.67 -2.49
C LEU A 326 11.58 -14.47 -1.60
N ARG A 327 12.11 -14.71 -0.40
CA ARG A 327 12.43 -13.67 0.58
C ARG A 327 13.62 -12.82 0.15
N GLU A 328 14.60 -13.45 -0.47
CA GLU A 328 15.86 -12.83 -0.93
C GLU A 328 15.76 -12.25 -2.36
N MET A 329 14.59 -12.34 -3.00
CA MET A 329 14.34 -11.75 -4.32
C MET A 329 13.74 -10.35 -4.22
N ALA A 330 13.96 -9.53 -5.26
CA ALA A 330 13.19 -8.31 -5.44
C ALA A 330 11.70 -8.62 -5.47
N VAL A 331 10.91 -7.71 -4.89
CA VAL A 331 9.45 -7.84 -4.85
C VAL A 331 8.87 -8.02 -6.26
N GLU A 332 9.41 -7.33 -7.26
CA GLU A 332 8.96 -7.42 -8.66
C GLU A 332 9.25 -8.79 -9.28
N ASP A 333 10.46 -9.30 -9.08
CA ASP A 333 10.89 -10.60 -9.62
C ASP A 333 10.15 -11.75 -8.92
N ALA A 334 9.95 -11.64 -7.60
CA ALA A 334 9.15 -12.59 -6.84
C ALA A 334 7.69 -12.63 -7.33
N PHE A 335 7.10 -11.46 -7.64
CA PHE A 335 5.75 -11.39 -8.20
C PHE A 335 5.68 -11.94 -9.63
N PHE A 336 6.73 -11.72 -10.43
CA PHE A 336 6.85 -12.29 -11.77
C PHE A 336 6.87 -13.83 -11.71
N LEU A 337 7.68 -14.42 -10.84
CA LEU A 337 7.66 -15.86 -10.58
C LEU A 337 6.29 -16.33 -10.08
N TRP A 338 5.65 -15.54 -9.22
CA TRP A 338 4.31 -15.85 -8.72
C TRP A 338 3.29 -15.99 -9.86
N ARG A 339 3.35 -15.09 -10.84
CA ARG A 339 2.51 -15.13 -12.05
C ARG A 339 2.85 -16.31 -12.95
N LEU A 340 4.12 -16.60 -13.19
CA LEU A 340 4.56 -17.73 -14.03
C LEU A 340 4.11 -19.09 -13.49
N CYS A 341 3.92 -19.19 -12.18
CA CYS A 341 3.38 -20.37 -11.55
C CYS A 341 1.90 -20.65 -11.88
N GLY A 342 1.28 -19.86 -12.76
CA GLY A 342 -0.09 -20.04 -13.23
C GLY A 342 -1.13 -19.37 -12.33
N SER A 343 -0.68 -18.52 -11.40
CA SER A 343 -1.56 -17.75 -10.53
C SER A 343 -2.05 -16.49 -11.24
N SER A 344 -3.35 -16.21 -11.15
CA SER A 344 -3.95 -14.96 -11.64
C SER A 344 -4.65 -14.26 -10.48
N ALA A 345 -4.27 -13.00 -10.23
CA ALA A 345 -4.87 -12.19 -9.18
C ALA A 345 -6.38 -12.05 -9.40
N GLU A 346 -6.81 -11.80 -10.65
CA GLU A 346 -8.23 -11.70 -11.00
C GLU A 346 -9.00 -12.98 -10.68
N ALA A 347 -8.47 -14.16 -11.07
CA ALA A 347 -9.12 -15.44 -10.81
C ALA A 347 -9.26 -15.72 -9.31
N ILE A 348 -8.24 -15.37 -8.51
CA ILE A 348 -8.26 -15.52 -7.05
C ILE A 348 -9.29 -14.58 -6.42
N LEU A 349 -9.37 -13.33 -6.87
CA LEU A 349 -10.31 -12.35 -6.36
C LEU A 349 -11.78 -12.70 -6.68
N VAL A 350 -12.04 -13.27 -7.85
CA VAL A 350 -13.37 -13.82 -8.19
C VAL A 350 -13.68 -15.03 -7.31
N LYS A 351 -12.75 -15.99 -7.19
CA LYS A 351 -12.93 -17.19 -6.35
C LYS A 351 -13.20 -16.85 -4.88
N ASN A 352 -12.55 -15.81 -4.36
CA ASN A 352 -12.71 -15.36 -2.97
C ASN A 352 -13.93 -14.45 -2.75
N ASN A 353 -14.82 -14.31 -3.74
CA ASN A 353 -16.00 -13.43 -3.70
C ASN A 353 -15.64 -11.97 -3.35
N VAL A 354 -14.48 -11.49 -3.83
CA VAL A 354 -14.08 -10.07 -3.75
C VAL A 354 -14.72 -9.32 -4.90
N ILE A 355 -14.68 -9.90 -6.10
CA ILE A 355 -15.40 -9.46 -7.28
C ILE A 355 -16.64 -10.37 -7.42
N THR A 356 -17.83 -9.79 -7.35
CA THR A 356 -19.09 -10.53 -7.45
C THR A 356 -20.07 -9.84 -8.40
N LEU A 357 -20.98 -10.59 -8.99
CA LEU A 357 -22.09 -10.02 -9.76
C LEU A 357 -23.16 -9.49 -8.80
N ARG A 358 -23.69 -8.30 -9.08
CA ARG A 358 -24.89 -7.79 -8.42
C ARG A 358 -26.10 -8.57 -8.90
N HIS A 359 -27.09 -8.70 -8.02
CA HIS A 359 -28.35 -9.32 -8.38
C HIS A 359 -29.05 -8.51 -9.50
N PRO A 360 -29.60 -9.15 -10.55
CA PRO A 360 -30.22 -8.45 -11.69
C PRO A 360 -31.33 -7.46 -11.31
N VAL A 361 -32.03 -7.72 -10.19
CA VAL A 361 -33.05 -6.80 -9.63
C VAL A 361 -32.45 -5.47 -9.14
N LEU A 362 -31.17 -5.46 -8.75
CA LEU A 362 -30.45 -4.29 -8.24
C LEU A 362 -29.64 -3.55 -9.32
N THR A 363 -29.59 -4.10 -10.53
CA THR A 363 -29.04 -3.44 -11.72
C THR A 363 -30.18 -2.70 -12.41
N ASN A 364 -30.48 -1.48 -11.94
CA ASN A 364 -31.59 -0.63 -12.39
C ASN A 364 -31.83 -0.65 -13.92
N PRO A 365 -33.08 -0.47 -14.38
CA PRO A 365 -33.39 -0.30 -15.79
C PRO A 365 -32.71 0.96 -16.36
N SER A 366 -32.43 0.94 -17.66
CA SER A 366 -31.99 2.13 -18.41
C SER A 366 -33.13 3.16 -18.42
N ILE A 367 -32.87 4.33 -17.85
CA ILE A 367 -33.79 5.47 -17.86
C ILE A 367 -33.34 6.40 -18.99
N VAL A 368 -34.24 6.71 -19.91
CA VAL A 368 -33.97 7.71 -20.96
C VAL A 368 -34.65 9.01 -20.54
N VAL A 369 -33.87 10.09 -20.46
CA VAL A 369 -34.38 11.42 -20.13
C VAL A 369 -34.37 12.28 -21.40
N GLU A 370 -35.45 13.06 -21.57
CA GLU A 370 -35.72 14.12 -22.57
C GLU A 370 -34.79 14.14 -23.80
N ASP A 371 -33.54 14.58 -23.64
CA ASP A 371 -32.48 14.65 -24.67
C ASP A 371 -31.97 13.29 -25.20
N LEU A 372 -32.76 12.20 -25.11
CA LEU A 372 -32.34 10.82 -25.39
C LEU A 372 -31.09 10.38 -24.60
N ARG A 373 -30.80 11.05 -23.49
CA ARG A 373 -29.68 10.69 -22.61
C ARG A 373 -30.09 9.46 -21.82
N MET A 374 -29.42 8.35 -22.09
CA MET A 374 -29.56 7.12 -21.31
C MET A 374 -28.77 7.24 -20.01
N PHE A 375 -29.45 7.02 -18.90
CA PHE A 375 -28.90 6.91 -17.56
C PHE A 375 -29.16 5.50 -17.02
N GLY A 376 -28.21 4.94 -16.29
CA GLY A 376 -28.30 3.56 -15.80
C GLY A 376 -27.80 2.53 -16.82
N ASN A 377 -27.66 1.28 -16.35
CA ASN A 377 -27.09 0.15 -17.10
C ASN A 377 -25.59 0.24 -17.46
N ASP A 378 -24.78 0.99 -16.71
CA ASP A 378 -23.31 0.89 -16.84
C ASP A 378 -22.86 -0.55 -16.60
N GLU A 379 -21.95 -1.08 -17.44
CA GLU A 379 -21.50 -2.48 -17.31
C GLU A 379 -20.80 -2.71 -15.96
N SER A 380 -20.12 -1.70 -15.43
CA SER A 380 -19.49 -1.72 -14.10
C SER A 380 -20.50 -1.87 -12.95
N ARG A 381 -21.76 -1.40 -13.10
CA ARG A 381 -22.81 -1.53 -12.08
C ARG A 381 -23.29 -2.95 -11.89
N LYS A 382 -23.04 -3.84 -12.86
CA LYS A 382 -23.32 -5.28 -12.73
C LYS A 382 -22.40 -5.95 -11.72
N PHE A 383 -21.34 -5.27 -11.27
CA PHE A 383 -20.36 -5.82 -10.36
C PHE A 383 -20.40 -5.13 -8.99
N CYS A 384 -20.08 -5.90 -7.97
CA CYS A 384 -19.80 -5.44 -6.62
C CYS A 384 -18.39 -5.87 -6.26
N VAL A 385 -17.62 -4.91 -5.76
CA VAL A 385 -16.25 -5.12 -5.31
C VAL A 385 -16.19 -4.86 -3.82
N LYS A 386 -15.67 -5.81 -3.05
CA LYS A 386 -15.41 -5.61 -1.64
C LYS A 386 -14.20 -4.69 -1.46
N SER A 387 -14.35 -3.67 -0.62
CA SER A 387 -13.25 -2.78 -0.23
C SER A 387 -12.31 -3.48 0.74
N GLY A 388 -11.00 -3.36 0.51
CA GLY A 388 -9.97 -3.90 1.38
C GLY A 388 -8.80 -4.52 0.61
N VAL A 389 -7.70 -4.76 1.33
CA VAL A 389 -6.54 -5.48 0.79
C VAL A 389 -6.77 -6.98 0.97
N VAL A 390 -6.57 -7.74 -0.10
CA VAL A 390 -6.70 -9.19 -0.11
C VAL A 390 -5.32 -9.80 -0.27
N THR A 391 -4.89 -10.61 0.67
CA THR A 391 -3.62 -11.34 0.58
C THR A 391 -3.71 -12.39 -0.53
N LEU A 392 -2.76 -12.36 -1.47
CA LEU A 392 -2.65 -13.35 -2.52
C LEU A 392 -1.90 -14.59 -2.00
N PRO A 393 -2.45 -15.80 -2.19
CA PRO A 393 -1.80 -17.03 -1.76
C PRO A 393 -0.54 -17.30 -2.59
N ASP A 394 0.52 -17.72 -1.93
CA ASP A 394 1.84 -18.04 -2.50
C ASP A 394 2.14 -19.55 -2.54
N LYS A 395 1.24 -20.38 -1.98
CA LYS A 395 1.36 -21.85 -1.91
C LYS A 395 1.80 -22.49 -3.22
N ASN A 396 1.18 -22.13 -4.34
CA ASN A 396 1.49 -22.69 -5.67
C ASN A 396 2.95 -22.42 -6.09
N VAL A 397 3.45 -21.23 -5.76
CA VAL A 397 4.81 -20.80 -6.11
C VAL A 397 5.81 -21.55 -5.25
N ARG A 398 5.55 -21.63 -3.94
CA ARG A 398 6.39 -22.37 -2.99
C ARG A 398 6.46 -23.86 -3.38
N GLU A 399 5.34 -24.51 -3.70
CA GLU A 399 5.31 -25.90 -4.15
C GLU A 399 6.10 -26.12 -5.45
N LYS A 400 5.94 -25.22 -6.44
CA LYS A 400 6.68 -25.30 -7.70
C LYS A 400 8.17 -25.09 -7.50
N LEU A 401 8.59 -24.11 -6.69
CA LEU A 401 9.99 -23.87 -6.35
C LEU A 401 10.62 -25.08 -5.63
N MET A 402 9.87 -25.73 -4.75
CA MET A 402 10.33 -26.95 -4.08
C MET A 402 10.60 -28.09 -5.07
N SER A 403 9.74 -28.21 -6.10
CA SER A 403 9.78 -29.30 -7.09
C SER A 403 10.90 -29.19 -8.14
N VAL A 404 11.50 -28.01 -8.33
CA VAL A 404 12.56 -27.81 -9.34
C VAL A 404 13.91 -28.32 -8.79
N PRO A 405 14.53 -29.35 -9.41
CA PRO A 405 15.91 -29.73 -9.10
C PRO A 405 16.86 -28.60 -9.55
N SER A 406 17.92 -28.34 -8.77
CA SER A 406 18.95 -27.34 -9.10
C SER A 406 18.51 -25.87 -9.09
N MET A 407 17.42 -25.52 -8.38
CA MET A 407 17.02 -24.12 -8.18
C MET A 407 18.16 -23.29 -7.56
N ASP A 408 18.97 -23.90 -6.70
CA ASP A 408 20.11 -23.27 -6.05
C ASP A 408 21.15 -22.79 -7.07
N ILE A 409 21.36 -23.55 -8.16
CA ILE A 409 22.26 -23.18 -9.27
C ILE A 409 21.69 -22.02 -10.09
N PHE A 410 20.38 -22.06 -10.40
CA PHE A 410 19.71 -20.96 -11.11
C PHE A 410 19.79 -19.65 -10.31
N LEU A 411 19.56 -19.70 -9.00
CA LEU A 411 19.60 -18.53 -8.13
C LEU A 411 21.03 -18.04 -7.91
N GLN A 412 22.01 -18.94 -7.76
CA GLN A 412 23.43 -18.57 -7.76
C GLN A 412 23.80 -17.83 -9.05
N SER A 413 23.29 -18.25 -10.22
CA SER A 413 23.53 -17.53 -11.48
C SER A 413 22.85 -16.16 -11.57
N PHE A 414 21.71 -15.99 -10.88
CA PHE A 414 20.94 -14.73 -10.85
C PHE A 414 21.54 -13.72 -9.85
N LEU A 415 22.15 -14.23 -8.78
CA LEU A 415 22.73 -13.46 -7.68
C LEU A 415 24.26 -13.29 -7.80
N ALA A 416 24.95 -14.03 -8.67
CA ALA A 416 26.41 -13.90 -8.85
C ALA A 416 26.79 -12.65 -9.64
N THR A 417 27.84 -11.95 -9.18
CA THR A 417 28.52 -10.92 -9.99
C THR A 417 29.29 -11.58 -11.14
N PRO A 418 29.52 -10.88 -12.26
CA PRO A 418 30.35 -11.39 -13.36
C PRO A 418 31.79 -11.74 -12.96
N ASP A 419 32.27 -11.22 -11.83
CA ASP A 419 33.67 -11.39 -11.41
C ASP A 419 33.91 -12.72 -10.64
N SER A 420 32.87 -13.47 -10.25
CA SER A 420 33.00 -14.80 -9.63
C SER A 420 32.89 -15.98 -10.62
N ILE A 421 32.73 -15.71 -11.91
CA ILE A 421 32.51 -16.75 -12.94
C ILE A 421 33.81 -17.55 -13.26
N ASN A 422 34.97 -17.12 -12.78
CA ASN A 422 36.25 -17.73 -13.15
C ASN A 422 36.58 -19.07 -12.46
N SER A 423 35.74 -19.63 -11.59
CA SER A 423 36.07 -20.88 -10.86
C SER A 423 35.06 -22.02 -10.94
N TYR A 424 33.97 -21.90 -11.70
CA TYR A 424 32.91 -22.93 -11.78
C TYR A 424 32.46 -23.25 -13.21
N ASP A 425 33.34 -23.04 -14.19
CA ASP A 425 33.03 -23.16 -15.62
C ASP A 425 32.93 -24.62 -16.12
N GLU A 426 33.11 -25.63 -15.25
CA GLU A 426 33.14 -27.05 -15.69
C GLU A 426 31.80 -27.80 -15.56
N ASP A 427 30.78 -27.26 -14.86
CA ASP A 427 29.51 -27.98 -14.61
C ASP A 427 28.23 -27.22 -15.03
N LEU A 428 28.35 -26.15 -15.81
CA LEU A 428 27.20 -25.51 -16.42
C LEU A 428 26.68 -26.36 -17.58
N SER A 429 25.47 -26.92 -17.42
CA SER A 429 24.77 -27.63 -18.50
C SER A 429 24.69 -26.74 -19.75
N VAL A 430 25.24 -27.21 -20.86
CA VAL A 430 25.25 -26.53 -22.16
C VAL A 430 23.81 -26.38 -22.67
N ILE A 431 23.15 -25.28 -22.30
CA ILE A 431 21.88 -24.86 -22.90
C ILE A 431 22.24 -23.96 -24.08
N VAL A 432 22.32 -24.58 -25.25
CA VAL A 432 22.53 -23.93 -26.55
C VAL A 432 21.42 -22.89 -26.77
N LYS A 433 21.82 -21.62 -26.90
CA LYS A 433 20.96 -20.52 -27.35
C LYS A 433 20.82 -20.59 -28.87
N GLU A 434 19.78 -21.26 -29.38
CA GLU A 434 19.39 -21.08 -30.78
C GLU A 434 18.36 -19.96 -30.89
N LYS A 435 18.78 -18.87 -31.55
CA LYS A 435 17.90 -17.82 -32.06
C LYS A 435 18.35 -17.50 -33.50
N ASP A 436 18.33 -18.51 -34.36
CA ASP A 436 18.59 -18.34 -35.78
C ASP A 436 17.31 -17.91 -36.52
N MET A 437 17.37 -16.74 -37.15
CA MET A 437 16.27 -16.13 -37.91
C MET A 437 16.00 -16.80 -39.27
N ILE A 438 16.73 -17.85 -39.63
CA ILE A 438 16.67 -18.46 -40.98
C ILE A 438 15.53 -19.48 -41.13
N TYR A 439 14.94 -19.97 -40.04
CA TYR A 439 13.90 -21.02 -40.07
C TYR A 439 12.44 -20.53 -40.00
N GLN A 440 12.17 -19.22 -40.06
CA GLN A 440 10.79 -18.68 -40.07
C GLN A 440 10.34 -18.14 -41.45
N ALA A 441 11.11 -18.36 -42.49
CA ALA A 441 10.72 -18.08 -43.87
C ALA A 441 10.80 -19.36 -44.71
N SER A 442 9.91 -20.29 -44.42
CA SER A 442 9.53 -21.40 -45.32
C SER A 442 8.10 -21.81 -45.07
#